data_AF-A0A536AU90-F1
#
_entry.id   AF-A0A536AU90-F1
#
_cell.length_a   1.000
_cell.length_b   1.000
_cell.length_c   1.000
_cell.angle_alpha   90.00
_cell.angle_beta   90.00
_cell.angle_gamma   90.00
#
_symmetry.space_group_name_H-M   'P 1'
#
loop_
_entity.id
_entity.type
_entity.pdbx_description
1 polymer ?
#
loop_
_entity_poly.entity_id
_entity_poly.type
_entity_poly.pdbx_seq_one_letter_code
_entity_poly.pdbx_strand_id
1 'polypeptide(L)'
;MGDRHRVLRRHRRAAPRGRDGDPHGAAALPRRPPSPVRRGRGAHHPGRETQDRLSHPLRDDRVARRPRRDRRRPIPAHWRGRAGGNRRPRSRPVSRWRWRGNVALLGVSLAFVLYPLLPLDDVINSDWPAFATGARLIVHDPGHLYDLDVQRRVETDVTHGRVLVSLGIRGILPFLAPAWVALVAVPFEALGTDFGGRLWTLFGLLCLAGGLYLAIRPRAPTEILPAFASVPAALVMLNAQIDGLVVLGIGAAIALWSRPWLAGLALGLTLMKPQLVLPLGFALLVMRAWKVLGGWAAAGLLLLAATSALNPHWVLDWLGQSRSTVQTGAREIDLPHLAVFLPDAFQGGALAALTAIAIAAVIALAWRRRDSFRAAAAILVAGGIVAAPHALPTDLVLVALALCVWGEARWYEWLGISVAALVAALTPAPIPAVVGVLTIGWVCLRAAGLLTSPSPGPVPASAR
;
A
#
# COMPACT_ATOMS: atom_id res chain seq x y z
N MET A 1 3.69 45.59 34.32
CA MET A 1 4.91 45.86 33.52
C MET A 1 4.53 45.56 32.07
N GLY A 2 4.13 46.52 31.24
CA GLY A 2 4.78 47.79 30.96
C GLY A 2 5.72 47.57 29.77
N ASP A 3 5.24 47.59 28.52
CA ASP A 3 5.10 48.77 27.64
C ASP A 3 6.26 48.82 26.61
N ARG A 4 5.98 49.36 25.41
CA ARG A 4 6.90 49.67 24.28
C ARG A 4 7.26 48.49 23.34
N HIS A 5 7.24 48.58 22.01
CA HIS A 5 7.54 49.72 21.12
C HIS A 5 6.75 49.68 19.79
N ARG A 6 6.25 50.86 19.43
CA ARG A 6 5.90 51.33 18.07
C ARG A 6 7.17 51.84 17.35
N VAL A 7 7.00 52.16 16.05
CA VAL A 7 7.87 52.96 15.13
C VAL A 7 8.95 52.09 14.43
N LEU A 8 8.99 51.89 13.09
CA LEU A 8 9.15 52.87 12.01
C LEU A 8 8.61 52.41 10.64
N ARG A 9 7.78 53.26 10.03
CA ARG A 9 7.64 53.44 8.56
C ARG A 9 8.81 54.31 8.07
N ARG A 10 9.38 54.03 6.88
CA ARG A 10 9.38 54.95 5.71
C ARG A 10 10.27 54.49 4.54
N HIS A 11 9.68 54.63 3.35
CA HIS A 11 10.25 55.01 2.05
C HIS A 11 11.37 54.18 1.39
N ARG A 12 11.02 53.60 0.23
CA ARG A 12 11.71 53.93 -1.04
C ARG A 12 10.80 53.70 -2.25
N ARG A 13 10.42 54.79 -2.91
CA ARG A 13 10.03 54.83 -4.32
C ARG A 13 11.32 55.05 -5.12
N ALA A 14 11.51 54.31 -6.20
CA ALA A 14 12.28 54.73 -7.37
C ALA A 14 11.89 53.84 -8.56
N ALA A 15 11.14 54.42 -9.49
CA ALA A 15 11.14 54.00 -10.89
C ALA A 15 12.24 54.79 -11.62
N PRO A 16 12.75 54.27 -12.74
CA PRO A 16 12.67 55.08 -13.94
C PRO A 16 12.20 54.32 -15.19
N ARG A 17 11.55 55.11 -16.06
CA ARG A 17 11.15 54.86 -17.44
C ARG A 17 12.36 54.79 -18.39
N GLY A 18 12.13 54.18 -19.55
CA GLY A 18 12.86 54.36 -20.82
C GLY A 18 13.33 53.03 -21.40
N ARG A 19 13.19 52.70 -22.68
CA ARG A 19 12.80 53.45 -23.88
C ARG A 19 12.51 52.45 -25.02
N ASP A 20 11.51 52.80 -25.83
CA ASP A 20 11.39 52.70 -27.30
C ASP A 20 12.46 51.95 -28.11
N GLY A 21 12.02 51.16 -29.09
CA GLY A 21 12.87 50.70 -30.21
C GLY A 21 12.34 49.62 -31.17
N ASP A 22 11.15 49.82 -31.73
CA ASP A 22 10.74 49.61 -33.14
C ASP A 22 10.94 48.29 -33.96
N PRO A 23 10.19 48.13 -35.09
CA PRO A 23 9.79 46.87 -35.71
C PRO A 23 10.42 46.65 -37.12
N HIS A 24 9.80 45.76 -37.92
CA HIS A 24 10.08 45.33 -39.32
C HIS A 24 10.83 43.99 -39.40
N GLY A 25 10.48 42.99 -40.24
CA GLY A 25 9.54 42.86 -41.36
C GLY A 25 9.21 41.36 -41.57
N ALA A 26 8.04 40.97 -42.06
CA ALA A 26 7.50 41.07 -43.43
C ALA A 26 7.83 39.87 -44.34
N ALA A 27 6.84 39.52 -45.17
CA ALA A 27 6.80 38.61 -46.32
C ALA A 27 6.67 37.09 -45.98
N ALA A 28 5.58 36.37 -46.28
CA ALA A 28 4.72 36.20 -47.46
C ALA A 28 4.85 34.77 -48.05
N LEU A 29 3.70 34.09 -48.09
CA LEU A 29 3.24 32.87 -48.80
C LEU A 29 3.63 32.81 -50.32
N PRO A 30 3.20 31.83 -51.19
CA PRO A 30 2.41 30.58 -51.04
C PRO A 30 2.88 29.38 -51.96
N ARG A 31 2.07 28.28 -51.98
CA ARG A 31 1.66 27.41 -53.14
C ARG A 31 2.09 25.91 -53.18
N ARG A 32 1.11 25.06 -52.81
CA ARG A 32 0.43 23.91 -53.49
C ARG A 32 1.11 23.01 -54.58
N PRO A 33 0.57 21.76 -54.79
CA PRO A 33 1.24 20.54 -55.31
C PRO A 33 0.94 20.23 -56.81
N PRO A 34 1.36 19.07 -57.41
CA PRO A 34 0.62 17.79 -57.35
C PRO A 34 1.46 16.46 -57.45
N SER A 35 0.76 15.32 -57.26
CA SER A 35 1.08 13.87 -57.46
C SER A 35 1.66 13.51 -58.87
N PRO A 36 2.11 12.27 -59.26
CA PRO A 36 1.45 10.94 -59.07
C PRO A 36 2.29 9.60 -59.14
N VAL A 37 1.62 8.47 -58.85
CA VAL A 37 1.65 7.10 -59.47
C VAL A 37 2.94 6.24 -59.59
N ARG A 38 2.86 5.00 -59.05
CA ARG A 38 3.17 3.67 -59.68
C ARG A 38 2.83 2.57 -58.64
N ARG A 39 1.91 1.60 -58.79
CA ARG A 39 1.64 0.51 -59.77
C ARG A 39 2.82 -0.44 -60.05
N GLY A 40 2.66 -1.69 -59.58
CA GLY A 40 3.35 -2.92 -60.03
C GLY A 40 2.98 -4.09 -59.11
N ARG A 41 2.05 -4.98 -59.53
CA ARG A 41 2.30 -6.36 -60.04
C ARG A 41 2.85 -7.30 -58.96
N GLY A 42 2.34 -8.50 -58.71
CA GLY A 42 1.39 -9.38 -59.40
C GLY A 42 1.66 -10.84 -58.96
N ALA A 43 0.82 -11.76 -59.47
CA ALA A 43 0.84 -13.24 -59.36
C ALA A 43 0.15 -13.81 -58.10
N HIS A 44 -0.97 -14.56 -58.21
CA HIS A 44 -1.13 -15.92 -58.78
C HIS A 44 -0.10 -16.90 -58.20
N HIS A 45 -0.46 -17.96 -57.48
CA HIS A 45 -1.28 -19.09 -57.92
C HIS A 45 -1.75 -19.98 -56.74
N PRO A 46 -2.70 -20.91 -56.97
CA PRO A 46 -3.39 -21.70 -55.96
C PRO A 46 -2.85 -23.13 -55.82
N GLY A 47 -3.26 -23.80 -54.73
CA GLY A 47 -3.69 -25.19 -54.79
C GLY A 47 -2.80 -26.22 -54.12
N ARG A 48 -3.49 -27.18 -53.46
CA ARG A 48 -3.12 -28.60 -53.30
C ARG A 48 -1.89 -28.90 -52.42
N GLU A 49 -1.75 -29.98 -51.68
CA GLU A 49 -2.52 -31.20 -51.38
C GLU A 49 -1.67 -31.91 -50.30
N THR A 50 -2.31 -32.74 -49.48
CA THR A 50 -1.77 -34.01 -48.93
C THR A 50 -0.41 -34.09 -48.19
N GLN A 51 -0.54 -34.69 -47.01
CA GLN A 51 0.21 -35.86 -46.51
C GLN A 51 1.62 -35.70 -45.91
N ASP A 52 1.65 -36.24 -44.69
CA ASP A 52 2.61 -37.21 -44.15
C ASP A 52 4.05 -36.81 -43.85
N ARG A 53 4.39 -37.20 -42.60
CA ARG A 53 5.64 -37.84 -42.18
C ARG A 53 6.95 -37.12 -42.55
N LEU A 54 7.65 -36.69 -41.50
CA LEU A 54 9.03 -37.08 -41.16
C LEU A 54 9.35 -36.34 -39.84
N SER A 55 9.43 -37.03 -38.71
CA SER A 55 10.69 -37.59 -38.21
C SER A 55 11.76 -36.52 -38.03
N HIS A 56 11.79 -35.88 -36.86
CA HIS A 56 13.00 -35.24 -36.38
C HIS A 56 13.48 -35.91 -35.07
N PRO A 57 14.70 -36.47 -35.06
CA PRO A 57 15.31 -37.06 -33.88
C PRO A 57 15.93 -35.95 -33.01
N LEU A 58 16.27 -36.33 -31.77
CA LEU A 58 16.99 -35.58 -30.72
C LEU A 58 16.14 -35.23 -29.51
N ARG A 59 15.93 -36.25 -28.66
CA ARG A 59 16.03 -36.06 -27.21
C ARG A 59 16.42 -37.36 -26.53
N ASP A 60 17.73 -37.58 -26.53
CA ASP A 60 18.40 -38.39 -25.54
C ASP A 60 18.39 -37.61 -24.22
N ASP A 61 17.74 -38.15 -23.19
CA ASP A 61 18.19 -38.01 -21.81
C ASP A 61 17.50 -39.09 -20.95
N ARG A 62 18.20 -40.23 -20.96
CA ARG A 62 18.33 -41.24 -19.90
C ARG A 62 17.52 -40.98 -18.62
N VAL A 63 16.30 -41.49 -18.58
CA VAL A 63 15.66 -41.89 -17.31
C VAL A 63 15.94 -43.36 -17.08
N ALA A 64 16.84 -43.61 -16.13
CA ALA A 64 17.19 -44.93 -15.63
C ALA A 64 15.93 -45.70 -15.19
N ARG A 65 15.67 -46.81 -15.90
CA ARG A 65 14.74 -47.86 -15.47
C ARG A 65 15.24 -48.43 -14.14
N ARG A 66 14.54 -48.13 -13.04
CA ARG A 66 14.61 -48.95 -11.83
C ARG A 66 13.66 -50.14 -11.96
N PRO A 67 14.09 -51.36 -11.60
CA PRO A 67 13.30 -52.55 -11.76
C PRO A 67 12.13 -52.57 -10.76
N ARG A 68 10.94 -52.85 -11.30
CA ARG A 68 9.78 -53.37 -10.56
C ARG A 68 10.24 -54.60 -9.78
N ARG A 69 10.49 -54.42 -8.48
CA ARG A 69 10.55 -55.53 -7.52
C ARG A 69 9.32 -55.46 -6.63
N ASP A 70 8.54 -56.53 -6.75
CA ASP A 70 7.58 -57.00 -5.78
C ASP A 70 8.05 -56.74 -4.34
N ARG A 71 7.33 -55.86 -3.65
CA ARG A 71 7.25 -55.88 -2.20
C ARG A 71 5.78 -55.86 -1.83
N ARG A 72 5.21 -57.08 -1.78
CA ARG A 72 4.08 -57.42 -0.92
C ARG A 72 4.42 -56.91 0.48
N ARG A 73 3.85 -55.76 0.87
CA ARG A 73 3.84 -55.32 2.27
C ARG A 73 2.61 -55.92 2.94
N PRO A 74 2.76 -56.56 4.11
CA PRO A 74 1.64 -57.09 4.87
C PRO A 74 0.76 -55.93 5.34
N ILE A 75 -0.54 -56.05 5.08
CA ILE A 75 -1.59 -55.18 5.60
C ILE A 75 -1.59 -55.35 7.13
N PRO A 76 -1.33 -54.31 7.94
CA PRO A 76 -1.48 -54.41 9.38
C PRO A 76 -2.98 -54.42 9.72
N ALA A 77 -3.51 -55.61 9.93
CA ALA A 77 -4.82 -55.84 10.50
C ALA A 77 -4.80 -55.47 12.00
N HIS A 78 -5.00 -54.20 12.35
CA HIS A 78 -5.41 -53.82 13.71
C HIS A 78 -6.10 -52.45 13.83
N TRP A 79 -6.89 -52.01 12.85
CA TRP A 79 -7.83 -50.90 13.09
C TRP A 79 -9.11 -51.43 13.77
N ARG A 80 -8.97 -51.93 15.00
CA ARG A 80 -10.13 -52.12 15.90
C ARG A 80 -10.54 -50.74 16.41
N GLY A 81 -11.78 -50.38 16.09
CA GLY A 81 -12.40 -49.12 16.45
C GLY A 81 -12.30 -48.80 17.94
N ARG A 82 -11.55 -47.76 18.27
CA ARG A 82 -11.92 -46.89 19.39
C ARG A 82 -12.97 -45.94 18.85
N ALA A 83 -14.22 -46.19 19.21
CA ALA A 83 -15.26 -45.17 19.28
C ALA A 83 -14.77 -44.06 20.21
N GLY A 84 -13.94 -43.16 19.67
CA GLY A 84 -13.43 -41.99 20.35
C GLY A 84 -14.61 -41.07 20.57
N GLY A 85 -15.20 -41.16 21.77
CA GLY A 85 -16.30 -40.31 22.20
C GLY A 85 -16.02 -38.87 21.80
N ASN A 86 -16.92 -38.34 20.99
CA ASN A 86 -16.93 -36.99 20.45
C ASN A 86 -17.07 -36.02 21.64
N ARG A 87 -15.98 -35.83 22.40
CA ARG A 87 -15.89 -34.89 23.52
C ARG A 87 -16.02 -33.51 22.91
N ARG A 88 -17.27 -33.06 22.77
CA ARG A 88 -17.61 -31.69 22.40
C ARG A 88 -16.70 -30.77 23.22
N PRO A 89 -15.90 -29.89 22.59
CA PRO A 89 -15.02 -28.99 23.31
C PRO A 89 -15.88 -28.21 24.29
N ARG A 90 -15.71 -28.50 25.59
CA ARG A 90 -16.39 -27.76 26.66
C ARG A 90 -16.03 -26.29 26.46
N SER A 91 -17.04 -25.47 26.17
CA SER A 91 -16.93 -24.02 26.07
C SER A 91 -16.35 -23.50 27.38
N ARG A 92 -15.05 -23.19 27.38
CA ARG A 92 -14.45 -22.50 28.51
C ARG A 92 -15.17 -21.15 28.66
N PRO A 93 -15.66 -20.79 29.85
CA PRO A 93 -16.30 -19.50 30.05
C PRO A 93 -15.34 -18.41 29.60
N VAL A 94 -15.80 -17.55 28.69
CA VAL A 94 -15.03 -16.38 28.26
C VAL A 94 -14.76 -15.55 29.52
N SER A 95 -13.51 -15.19 29.78
CA SER A 95 -13.21 -14.37 30.95
C SER A 95 -14.00 -13.06 30.86
N ARG A 96 -14.60 -12.64 31.98
CA ARG A 96 -15.38 -11.39 32.03
C ARG A 96 -14.58 -10.18 31.50
N TRP A 97 -13.27 -10.17 31.73
CA TRP A 97 -12.34 -9.17 31.22
C TRP A 97 -12.20 -9.16 29.70
N ARG A 98 -12.11 -10.33 29.05
CA ARG A 98 -12.05 -10.42 27.59
C ARG A 98 -13.33 -9.91 26.94
N TRP A 99 -14.48 -10.23 27.52
CA TRP A 99 -15.76 -9.72 27.04
C TRP A 99 -15.85 -8.20 27.16
N ARG A 100 -15.51 -7.63 28.33
CA ARG A 100 -15.47 -6.17 28.54
C ARG A 100 -14.51 -5.48 27.57
N GLY A 101 -13.32 -6.05 27.36
CA GLY A 101 -12.36 -5.54 26.39
C GLY A 101 -12.92 -5.53 24.96
N ASN A 102 -13.57 -6.61 24.52
CA ASN A 102 -14.21 -6.65 23.20
C ASN A 102 -15.34 -5.62 23.06
N VAL A 103 -16.14 -5.40 24.11
CA VAL A 103 -17.20 -4.38 24.10
C VAL A 103 -16.60 -2.98 23.97
N ALA A 104 -15.53 -2.67 24.71
CA ALA A 104 -14.84 -1.39 24.61
C ALA A 104 -14.26 -1.17 23.20
N LEU A 105 -13.56 -2.17 22.65
CA LEU A 105 -13.01 -2.09 21.29
C LEU A 105 -14.11 -1.96 20.23
N LEU A 106 -15.24 -2.65 20.39
CA LEU A 106 -16.39 -2.49 19.51
C LEU A 106 -16.96 -1.07 19.57
N GLY A 107 -17.04 -0.46 20.75
CA GLY A 107 -17.44 0.93 20.92
C GLY A 107 -16.53 1.89 20.16
N VAL A 108 -15.21 1.71 20.24
CA VAL A 108 -14.23 2.49 19.47
C VAL A 108 -14.39 2.26 17.97
N SER A 109 -14.52 1.01 17.53
CA SER A 109 -14.78 0.67 16.12
C SER A 109 -16.05 1.33 15.59
N LEU A 110 -17.12 1.35 16.39
CA LEU A 110 -18.36 2.03 16.03
C LEU A 110 -18.15 3.54 15.93
N ALA A 111 -17.40 4.14 16.85
CA ALA A 111 -17.05 5.55 16.78
C ALA A 111 -16.30 5.90 15.48
N PHE A 112 -15.38 5.04 15.02
CA PHE A 112 -14.69 5.25 13.73
C PHE A 112 -15.63 5.22 12.53
N VAL A 113 -16.70 4.41 12.56
CA VAL A 113 -17.69 4.36 11.47
C VAL A 113 -18.68 5.53 11.57
N LEU A 114 -19.06 5.93 12.78
CA LEU A 114 -20.00 7.04 13.00
C LEU A 114 -19.36 8.41 12.75
N TYR A 115 -18.08 8.60 13.05
CA TYR A 115 -17.41 9.88 12.94
C TYR A 115 -17.49 10.50 11.53
N PRO A 116 -17.18 9.79 10.43
CA PRO A 116 -17.33 10.32 9.07
C PRO A 116 -18.78 10.62 8.67
N LEU A 117 -19.78 10.09 9.38
CA LEU A 117 -21.20 10.38 9.10
C LEU A 117 -21.67 11.70 9.74
N LEU A 118 -20.89 12.24 10.67
CA LEU A 118 -21.21 13.51 11.32
C LEU A 118 -20.93 14.68 10.35
N PRO A 119 -21.69 15.79 10.45
CA PRO A 119 -21.49 16.97 9.63
C PRO A 119 -20.28 17.79 10.07
N LEU A 120 -19.09 17.20 10.00
CA LEU A 120 -17.81 17.83 10.35
C LEU A 120 -17.10 18.33 9.08
N ASP A 121 -16.38 19.46 9.21
CA ASP A 121 -15.57 20.07 8.14
C ASP A 121 -14.16 19.46 8.05
N ASP A 122 -13.88 18.40 8.83
CA ASP A 122 -12.55 17.81 8.98
C ASP A 122 -12.04 17.12 7.71
N VAL A 123 -12.95 16.70 6.82
CA VAL A 123 -12.62 16.03 5.54
C VAL A 123 -11.73 16.90 4.65
N ILE A 124 -11.86 18.22 4.72
CA ILE A 124 -11.00 19.12 3.94
C ILE A 124 -9.59 19.17 4.53
N ASN A 125 -9.42 18.99 5.83
CA ASN A 125 -8.11 18.93 6.49
C ASN A 125 -7.49 17.51 6.46
N SER A 126 -7.75 16.75 5.40
CA SER A 126 -7.30 15.37 5.21
C SER A 126 -6.62 15.19 3.85
N ASP A 127 -6.35 13.95 3.44
CA ASP A 127 -5.82 13.67 2.10
C ASP A 127 -6.90 13.60 1.01
N TRP A 128 -8.17 13.71 1.39
CA TRP A 128 -9.29 13.71 0.45
C TRP A 128 -9.19 14.79 -0.65
N PRO A 129 -8.84 16.06 -0.38
CA PRO A 129 -8.70 17.07 -1.44
C PRO A 129 -7.73 16.68 -2.55
N ALA A 130 -6.66 15.95 -2.24
CA ALA A 130 -5.73 15.42 -3.23
C ALA A 130 -6.42 14.37 -4.12
N PHE A 131 -7.17 13.44 -3.52
CA PHE A 131 -7.93 12.42 -4.26
C PHE A 131 -9.07 13.02 -5.11
N ALA A 132 -9.81 13.99 -4.57
CA ALA A 132 -10.84 14.74 -5.29
C ALA A 132 -10.25 15.52 -6.48
N THR A 133 -9.10 16.17 -6.28
CA THR A 133 -8.36 16.85 -7.34
C THR A 133 -7.95 15.87 -8.44
N GLY A 134 -7.36 14.73 -8.07
CA GLY A 134 -7.04 13.67 -9.01
C GLY A 134 -8.26 13.16 -9.76
N ALA A 135 -9.39 12.95 -9.08
CA ALA A 135 -10.66 12.52 -9.66
C ALA A 135 -11.22 13.52 -10.69
N ARG A 136 -11.16 14.82 -10.42
CA ARG A 136 -11.56 15.85 -11.39
C ARG A 136 -10.63 15.86 -12.60
N LEU A 137 -9.31 15.80 -12.37
CA LEU A 137 -8.32 15.85 -13.44
C LEU A 137 -8.36 14.62 -14.33
N ILE A 138 -8.49 13.41 -13.79
CA ILE A 138 -8.53 12.20 -14.64
C ILE A 138 -9.75 12.17 -15.57
N VAL A 139 -10.84 12.86 -15.22
CA VAL A 139 -12.06 12.96 -16.03
C VAL A 139 -11.98 14.11 -17.04
N HIS A 140 -11.52 15.29 -16.63
CA HIS A 140 -11.60 16.50 -17.44
C HIS A 140 -10.31 16.85 -18.19
N ASP A 141 -9.15 16.50 -17.63
CA ASP A 141 -7.83 16.85 -18.18
C ASP A 141 -6.76 15.82 -17.77
N PRO A 142 -6.87 14.55 -18.22
CA PRO A 142 -6.01 13.46 -17.77
C PRO A 142 -4.52 13.65 -18.13
N GLY A 143 -4.23 14.48 -19.14
CA GLY A 143 -2.87 14.84 -19.54
C GLY A 143 -2.12 15.66 -18.48
N HIS A 144 -2.84 16.40 -17.65
CA HIS A 144 -2.29 17.27 -16.61
C HIS A 144 -2.51 16.72 -15.19
N LEU A 145 -2.81 15.42 -15.04
CA LEU A 145 -3.06 14.79 -13.75
C LEU A 145 -1.95 15.04 -12.73
N TYR A 146 -0.70 15.14 -13.18
CA TYR A 146 0.49 15.32 -12.35
C TYR A 146 1.17 16.69 -12.51
N ASP A 147 0.49 17.65 -13.16
CA ASP A 147 0.95 19.04 -13.23
C ASP A 147 0.58 19.77 -11.92
N LEU A 148 1.60 20.17 -11.16
CA LEU A 148 1.42 20.81 -9.85
C LEU A 148 0.68 22.16 -9.92
N ASP A 149 0.86 22.93 -10.97
CA ASP A 149 0.19 24.23 -11.11
C ASP A 149 -1.28 24.05 -11.50
N VAL A 150 -1.59 23.02 -12.30
CA VAL A 150 -2.97 22.62 -12.60
C VAL A 150 -3.65 22.03 -11.35
N GLN A 151 -2.98 21.12 -10.63
CA GLN A 151 -3.48 20.57 -9.36
C GLN A 151 -3.79 21.69 -8.36
N ARG A 152 -2.90 22.68 -8.20
CA ARG A 152 -3.13 23.84 -7.32
C ARG A 152 -4.43 24.57 -7.62
N ARG A 153 -4.71 24.82 -8.91
CA ARG A 153 -5.93 25.53 -9.32
C ARG A 153 -7.16 24.72 -8.99
N VAL A 154 -7.17 23.44 -9.37
CA VAL A 154 -8.32 22.54 -9.11
C VAL A 154 -8.54 22.29 -7.62
N GLU A 155 -7.47 22.11 -6.85
CA GLU A 155 -7.56 21.88 -5.40
C GLU A 155 -8.08 23.12 -4.66
N THR A 156 -7.75 24.33 -5.12
CA THR A 156 -8.32 25.58 -4.59
C THR A 156 -9.84 25.60 -4.75
N ASP A 157 -10.36 25.09 -5.88
CA ASP A 157 -11.80 24.97 -6.12
C ASP A 157 -12.43 23.87 -5.26
N VAL A 158 -11.76 22.73 -5.09
CA VAL A 158 -12.19 21.61 -4.22
C VAL A 158 -12.29 22.05 -2.76
N THR A 159 -11.33 22.85 -2.29
CA THR A 159 -11.25 23.29 -0.88
C THR A 159 -12.06 24.56 -0.59
N HIS A 160 -12.71 25.15 -1.61
CA HIS A 160 -13.37 26.44 -1.54
C HIS A 160 -12.43 27.57 -1.08
N GLY A 161 -11.18 27.55 -1.54
CA GLY A 161 -10.15 28.53 -1.21
C GLY A 161 -9.53 28.38 0.18
N ARG A 162 -9.87 27.32 0.92
CA ARG A 162 -9.23 26.99 2.20
C ARG A 162 -7.82 26.49 1.95
N VAL A 163 -6.83 27.10 2.59
CA VAL A 163 -5.44 26.70 2.48
C VAL A 163 -5.12 25.64 3.53
N LEU A 164 -4.58 24.49 3.09
CA LEU A 164 -4.10 23.46 3.99
C LEU A 164 -2.84 23.94 4.71
N VAL A 165 -2.93 24.06 6.04
CA VAL A 165 -1.80 24.44 6.89
C VAL A 165 -1.10 23.16 7.36
N SER A 166 -0.27 22.56 6.51
CA SER A 166 0.63 21.48 6.92
C SER A 166 2.10 21.83 6.63
N LEU A 167 2.98 21.40 7.53
CA LEU A 167 4.42 21.64 7.44
C LEU A 167 4.98 21.06 6.14
N GLY A 168 5.73 21.88 5.39
CA GLY A 168 6.37 21.47 4.12
C GLY A 168 5.48 21.61 2.89
N ILE A 169 4.19 21.87 3.07
CA ILE A 169 3.23 21.98 1.99
C ILE A 169 2.98 23.45 1.69
N ARG A 170 3.35 23.92 0.48
CA ARG A 170 3.14 25.32 0.01
C ARG A 170 1.68 25.58 -0.37
N GLY A 171 0.75 25.21 0.52
CA GLY A 171 -0.69 25.44 0.39
C GLY A 171 -1.47 24.48 -0.51
N ILE A 172 -0.87 23.39 -1.00
CA ILE A 172 -1.54 22.35 -1.82
C ILE A 172 -1.07 20.95 -1.45
N LEU A 173 -1.98 20.00 -1.27
CA LEU A 173 -1.61 18.60 -1.08
C LEU A 173 -1.67 17.87 -2.43
N PRO A 174 -0.53 17.67 -3.12
CA PRO A 174 -0.54 17.13 -4.46
C PRO A 174 -1.07 15.70 -4.51
N PHE A 175 -1.76 15.37 -5.60
CA PHE A 175 -2.10 13.99 -5.93
C PHE A 175 -0.84 13.24 -6.37
N LEU A 176 -0.40 12.26 -5.56
CA LEU A 176 0.83 11.48 -5.77
C LEU A 176 0.58 9.98 -5.97
N ALA A 177 -0.67 9.54 -5.89
CA ALA A 177 -1.02 8.14 -6.10
C ALA A 177 -0.97 7.77 -7.60
N PRO A 178 -0.81 6.49 -7.95
CA PRO A 178 -0.94 6.05 -9.34
C PRO A 178 -2.30 6.44 -9.95
N ALA A 179 -2.32 6.67 -11.27
CA ALA A 179 -3.46 7.31 -11.95
C ALA A 179 -4.79 6.54 -11.78
N TRP A 180 -4.72 5.22 -11.60
CA TRP A 180 -5.92 4.40 -11.43
C TRP A 180 -6.61 4.67 -10.10
N VAL A 181 -5.89 5.16 -9.09
CA VAL A 181 -6.46 5.56 -7.81
C VAL A 181 -7.39 6.77 -7.98
N ALA A 182 -7.05 7.68 -8.90
CA ALA A 182 -7.94 8.79 -9.26
C ALA A 182 -9.28 8.28 -9.82
N LEU A 183 -9.26 7.23 -10.65
CA LEU A 183 -10.48 6.60 -11.18
C LEU A 183 -11.37 6.01 -10.07
N VAL A 184 -10.76 5.47 -9.01
CA VAL A 184 -11.50 4.98 -7.83
C VAL A 184 -12.18 6.13 -7.08
N ALA A 185 -11.56 7.32 -7.06
CA ALA A 185 -12.10 8.51 -6.39
C ALA A 185 -13.22 9.21 -7.17
N VAL A 186 -13.32 9.03 -8.51
CA VAL A 186 -14.35 9.63 -9.38
C VAL A 186 -15.79 9.51 -8.84
N PRO A 187 -16.31 8.32 -8.50
CA PRO A 187 -17.70 8.21 -8.03
C PRO A 187 -17.95 8.94 -6.70
N PHE A 188 -16.92 9.12 -5.87
CA PHE A 188 -17.04 9.83 -4.61
C PHE A 188 -17.05 11.34 -4.85
N GLU A 189 -16.14 11.85 -5.67
CA GLU A 189 -16.09 13.28 -6.00
C GLU A 189 -17.33 13.74 -6.79
N ALA A 190 -17.91 12.86 -7.63
CA ALA A 190 -19.17 13.14 -8.32
C ALA A 190 -20.36 13.40 -7.37
N LEU A 191 -20.28 12.94 -6.11
CA LEU A 191 -21.29 13.19 -5.07
C LEU A 191 -21.05 14.50 -4.31
N GLY A 192 -20.07 15.31 -4.73
CA GLY A 192 -19.64 16.54 -4.09
C GLY A 192 -18.51 16.30 -3.08
N THR A 193 -17.64 17.30 -2.91
CA THR A 193 -16.40 17.15 -2.15
C THR A 193 -16.63 16.74 -0.69
N ASP A 194 -17.55 17.37 0.04
CA ASP A 194 -17.75 17.06 1.45
C ASP A 194 -18.36 15.66 1.66
N PHE A 195 -19.48 15.39 1.00
CA PHE A 195 -20.18 14.11 1.14
C PHE A 195 -19.37 12.95 0.51
N GLY A 196 -18.73 13.20 -0.63
CA GLY A 196 -17.81 12.30 -1.30
C GLY A 196 -16.65 11.88 -0.41
N GLY A 197 -15.99 12.82 0.27
CA GLY A 197 -14.86 12.50 1.14
C GLY A 197 -15.25 11.70 2.39
N ARG A 198 -16.47 11.90 2.91
CA ARG A 198 -17.03 11.06 3.98
C ARG A 198 -17.26 9.64 3.50
N LEU A 199 -17.86 9.47 2.33
CA LEU A 199 -18.05 8.16 1.72
C LEU A 199 -16.73 7.48 1.35
N TRP A 200 -15.73 8.24 0.91
CA TRP A 200 -14.38 7.76 0.66
C TRP A 200 -13.72 7.20 1.92
N THR A 201 -13.86 7.92 3.05
CA THR A 201 -13.36 7.46 4.35
C THR A 201 -14.05 6.18 4.79
N LEU A 202 -15.38 6.09 4.65
CA LEU A 202 -16.14 4.88 4.96
C LEU A 202 -15.77 3.70 4.06
N PHE A 203 -15.52 3.97 2.78
CA PHE A 203 -15.02 2.97 1.84
C PHE A 203 -13.65 2.44 2.27
N GLY A 204 -12.71 3.32 2.64
CA GLY A 204 -11.41 2.94 3.18
C GLY A 204 -11.53 2.07 4.44
N LEU A 205 -12.40 2.44 5.38
CA LEU A 205 -12.67 1.66 6.60
C LEU A 205 -13.32 0.29 6.29
N LEU A 206 -14.24 0.24 5.32
CA LEU A 206 -14.84 -1.02 4.88
C LEU A 206 -13.80 -1.96 4.27
N CYS A 207 -12.91 -1.43 3.41
CA CYS A 207 -11.80 -2.19 2.87
C CYS A 207 -10.85 -2.68 3.97
N LEU A 208 -10.54 -1.85 4.96
CA LEU A 208 -9.74 -2.23 6.13
C LEU A 208 -10.38 -3.39 6.90
N ALA A 209 -11.66 -3.27 7.29
CA ALA A 209 -12.38 -4.32 8.02
C ALA A 209 -12.46 -5.62 7.21
N GLY A 210 -12.78 -5.51 5.91
CA GLY A 210 -12.85 -6.64 4.99
C GLY A 210 -11.50 -7.36 4.85
N GLY A 211 -10.41 -6.61 4.67
CA GLY A 211 -9.05 -7.15 4.58
C GLY A 211 -8.61 -7.85 5.86
N LEU A 212 -8.79 -7.21 7.01
CA LEU A 212 -8.49 -7.82 8.32
C LEU A 212 -9.28 -9.12 8.50
N TYR A 213 -10.58 -9.11 8.20
CA TYR A 213 -11.45 -10.26 8.33
C TYR A 213 -11.03 -11.42 7.41
N LEU A 214 -10.75 -11.14 6.14
CA LEU A 214 -10.27 -12.14 5.18
C LEU A 214 -8.92 -12.74 5.63
N ALA A 215 -8.01 -11.91 6.13
CA ALA A 215 -6.69 -12.33 6.58
C ALA A 215 -6.70 -13.30 7.78
N ILE A 216 -7.72 -13.23 8.64
CA ILE A 216 -7.78 -14.04 9.86
C ILE A 216 -8.59 -15.34 9.72
N ARG A 217 -9.37 -15.52 8.63
CA ARG A 217 -10.23 -16.70 8.46
C ARG A 217 -9.45 -18.03 8.62
N PRO A 218 -10.01 -19.04 9.29
CA PRO A 218 -11.39 -19.14 9.82
C PRO A 218 -11.56 -18.67 11.28
N ARG A 219 -10.67 -17.83 11.82
CA ARG A 219 -10.75 -17.36 13.21
C ARG A 219 -11.97 -16.46 13.45
N ALA A 220 -12.29 -16.25 14.73
CA ALA A 220 -13.47 -15.47 15.13
C ALA A 220 -13.36 -14.02 14.64
N PRO A 221 -14.43 -13.42 14.09
CA PRO A 221 -14.41 -12.04 13.61
C PRO A 221 -13.97 -11.02 14.67
N THR A 222 -14.22 -11.29 15.96
CA THR A 222 -13.83 -10.43 17.07
C THR A 222 -12.31 -10.25 17.21
N GLU A 223 -11.49 -11.10 16.58
CA GLU A 223 -10.03 -10.97 16.60
C GLU A 223 -9.51 -9.80 15.75
N ILE A 224 -10.34 -9.16 14.90
CA ILE A 224 -9.94 -7.95 14.18
C ILE A 224 -10.08 -6.68 15.02
N LEU A 225 -10.85 -6.73 16.12
CA LEU A 225 -11.20 -5.54 16.90
C LEU A 225 -9.97 -4.76 17.40
N PRO A 226 -8.90 -5.38 17.92
CA PRO A 226 -7.71 -4.64 18.33
C PRO A 226 -7.03 -3.88 17.19
N ALA A 227 -7.03 -4.43 15.97
CA ALA A 227 -6.47 -3.76 14.80
C ALA A 227 -7.37 -2.61 14.33
N PHE A 228 -8.67 -2.86 14.22
CA PHE A 228 -9.63 -1.86 13.73
C PHE A 228 -9.83 -0.70 14.70
N ALA A 229 -9.77 -0.94 16.02
CA ALA A 229 -9.88 0.09 17.05
C ALA A 229 -8.52 0.71 17.46
N SER A 230 -7.45 0.44 16.72
CA SER A 230 -6.11 0.95 17.03
C SER A 230 -5.91 2.40 16.56
N VAL A 231 -4.90 3.08 17.10
CA VAL A 231 -4.53 4.44 16.64
C VAL A 231 -4.16 4.46 15.15
N PRO A 232 -3.40 3.50 14.57
CA PRO A 232 -3.21 3.44 13.12
C PRO A 232 -4.51 3.50 12.30
N ALA A 233 -5.55 2.78 12.72
CA ALA A 233 -6.85 2.82 12.04
C ALA A 233 -7.54 4.19 12.20
N ALA A 234 -7.40 4.84 13.37
CA ALA A 234 -7.85 6.21 13.57
C ALA A 234 -7.15 7.19 12.63
N LEU A 235 -5.83 7.05 12.42
CA LEU A 235 -5.08 7.88 11.49
C LEU A 235 -5.53 7.68 10.05
N VAL A 236 -5.81 6.42 9.64
CA VAL A 236 -6.37 6.13 8.31
C VAL A 236 -7.71 6.86 8.12
N MET A 237 -8.58 6.83 9.12
CA MET A 237 -9.85 7.54 9.11
C MET A 237 -9.67 9.06 9.03
N LEU A 238 -8.88 9.64 9.95
CA LEU A 238 -8.73 11.09 10.08
C LEU A 238 -8.04 11.72 8.86
N ASN A 239 -7.10 11.00 8.24
CA ASN A 239 -6.42 11.48 7.04
C ASN A 239 -7.16 11.10 5.75
N ALA A 240 -8.33 10.45 5.82
CA ALA A 240 -9.05 9.94 4.64
C ALA A 240 -8.16 9.09 3.71
N GLN A 241 -7.24 8.33 4.32
CA GLN A 241 -6.29 7.50 3.61
C GLN A 241 -6.93 6.22 3.10
N ILE A 242 -6.41 5.71 1.98
CA ILE A 242 -6.95 4.51 1.31
C ILE A 242 -6.13 3.24 1.61
N ASP A 243 -5.29 3.25 2.66
CA ASP A 243 -4.53 2.09 3.14
C ASP A 243 -5.39 0.84 3.38
N GLY A 244 -6.67 1.03 3.69
CA GLY A 244 -7.64 -0.06 3.80
C GLY A 244 -7.73 -0.93 2.53
N LEU A 245 -7.50 -0.37 1.34
CA LEU A 245 -7.51 -1.14 0.08
C LEU A 245 -6.26 -2.01 -0.07
N VAL A 246 -5.09 -1.57 0.43
CA VAL A 246 -3.88 -2.40 0.53
C VAL A 246 -4.13 -3.56 1.50
N VAL A 247 -4.72 -3.27 2.66
CA VAL A 247 -5.12 -4.28 3.65
C VAL A 247 -6.11 -5.29 3.04
N LEU A 248 -7.08 -4.82 2.26
CA LEU A 248 -8.01 -5.68 1.52
C LEU A 248 -7.29 -6.59 0.53
N GLY A 249 -6.36 -6.05 -0.26
CA GLY A 249 -5.59 -6.83 -1.24
C GLY A 249 -4.78 -7.95 -0.59
N ILE A 250 -4.04 -7.63 0.47
CA ILE A 250 -3.23 -8.61 1.21
C ILE A 250 -4.13 -9.64 1.92
N GLY A 251 -5.18 -9.20 2.60
CA GLY A 251 -6.09 -10.09 3.31
C GLY A 251 -6.83 -11.04 2.37
N ALA A 252 -7.30 -10.55 1.23
CA ALA A 252 -7.91 -11.36 0.19
C ALA A 252 -6.91 -12.34 -0.44
N ALA A 253 -5.66 -11.92 -0.67
CA ALA A 253 -4.61 -12.81 -1.18
C ALA A 253 -4.31 -13.96 -0.23
N ILE A 254 -4.27 -13.70 1.09
CA ILE A 254 -4.13 -14.73 2.12
C ILE A 254 -5.34 -15.69 2.11
N ALA A 255 -6.56 -15.16 2.07
CA ALA A 255 -7.78 -15.98 2.04
C ALA A 255 -7.88 -16.85 0.77
N LEU A 256 -7.36 -16.35 -0.35
CA LEU A 256 -7.39 -16.99 -1.66
C LEU A 256 -6.10 -17.73 -1.99
N TRP A 257 -5.22 -17.99 -1.01
CA TRP A 257 -3.90 -18.58 -1.27
C TRP A 257 -3.94 -19.95 -1.98
N SER A 258 -5.03 -20.70 -1.81
CA SER A 258 -5.28 -21.97 -2.52
C SER A 258 -5.62 -21.78 -4.01
N ARG A 259 -5.99 -20.57 -4.42
CA ARG A 259 -6.30 -20.15 -5.79
C ARG A 259 -5.28 -19.08 -6.23
N PRO A 260 -4.04 -19.48 -6.56
CA PRO A 260 -2.92 -18.56 -6.62
C PRO A 260 -3.09 -17.41 -7.62
N TRP A 261 -3.77 -17.61 -8.75
CA TRP A 261 -4.07 -16.53 -9.70
C TRP A 261 -5.00 -15.47 -9.10
N LEU A 262 -6.04 -15.89 -8.37
CA LEU A 262 -6.95 -14.96 -7.69
C LEU A 262 -6.27 -14.25 -6.53
N ALA A 263 -5.38 -14.94 -5.80
CA ALA A 263 -4.55 -14.30 -4.78
C ALA A 263 -3.66 -13.22 -5.40
N GLY A 264 -3.04 -13.51 -6.54
CA GLY A 264 -2.28 -12.52 -7.32
C GLY A 264 -3.12 -11.33 -7.76
N LEU A 265 -4.29 -11.58 -8.35
CA LEU A 265 -5.21 -10.51 -8.76
C LEU A 265 -5.63 -9.63 -7.58
N ALA A 266 -5.88 -10.23 -6.41
CA ALA A 266 -6.18 -9.49 -5.17
C ALA A 266 -5.01 -8.60 -4.72
N LEU A 267 -3.76 -9.07 -4.87
CA LEU A 267 -2.58 -8.22 -4.65
C LEU A 267 -2.51 -7.03 -5.63
N GLY A 268 -3.25 -7.03 -6.74
CA GLY A 268 -3.38 -5.86 -7.61
C GLY A 268 -3.80 -4.59 -6.85
N LEU A 269 -4.60 -4.73 -5.80
CA LEU A 269 -5.03 -3.61 -4.95
C LEU A 269 -3.88 -2.94 -4.20
N THR A 270 -2.78 -3.65 -3.96
CA THR A 270 -1.60 -3.09 -3.26
C THR A 270 -0.75 -2.19 -4.18
N LEU A 271 -0.99 -2.22 -5.50
CA LEU A 271 -0.28 -1.39 -6.48
C LEU A 271 -0.58 0.11 -6.36
N MET A 272 -1.41 0.52 -5.39
CA MET A 272 -1.58 1.94 -5.04
C MET A 272 -0.40 2.47 -4.24
N LYS A 273 0.26 1.58 -3.49
CA LYS A 273 1.45 1.83 -2.69
C LYS A 273 2.42 0.67 -2.94
N PRO A 274 2.92 0.51 -4.17
CA PRO A 274 3.75 -0.64 -4.55
C PRO A 274 5.00 -0.77 -3.68
N GLN A 275 5.51 0.34 -3.14
CA GLN A 275 6.64 0.37 -2.22
C GLN A 275 6.41 -0.46 -0.94
N LEU A 276 5.19 -0.48 -0.40
CA LEU A 276 4.85 -1.19 0.85
C LEU A 276 4.90 -2.72 0.70
N VAL A 277 4.90 -3.23 -0.53
CA VAL A 277 4.84 -4.67 -0.83
C VAL A 277 6.08 -5.18 -1.57
N LEU A 278 7.15 -4.39 -1.63
CA LEU A 278 8.41 -4.82 -2.26
C LEU A 278 8.98 -6.10 -1.62
N PRO A 279 9.11 -6.24 -0.28
CA PRO A 279 9.59 -7.49 0.31
C PRO A 279 8.68 -8.69 0.00
N LEU A 280 7.36 -8.48 -0.05
CA LEU A 280 6.41 -9.52 -0.43
C LEU A 280 6.65 -9.98 -1.88
N GLY A 281 6.81 -9.04 -2.81
CA GLY A 281 7.11 -9.34 -4.22
C GLY A 281 8.42 -10.10 -4.39
N PHE A 282 9.49 -9.66 -3.73
CA PHE A 282 10.76 -10.38 -3.72
C PHE A 282 10.64 -11.78 -3.10
N ALA A 283 9.91 -11.92 -2.00
CA ALA A 283 9.69 -13.24 -1.40
C ALA A 283 8.93 -14.18 -2.35
N LEU A 284 7.90 -13.68 -3.06
CA LEU A 284 7.18 -14.45 -4.08
C LEU A 284 8.11 -14.89 -5.23
N LEU A 285 9.04 -14.03 -5.67
CA LEU A 285 10.06 -14.37 -6.67
C LEU A 285 10.99 -15.47 -6.18
N VAL A 286 11.54 -15.33 -4.97
CA VAL A 286 12.44 -16.33 -4.35
C VAL A 286 11.72 -17.67 -4.16
N MET A 287 10.44 -17.63 -3.73
CA MET A 287 9.59 -18.82 -3.60
C MET A 287 9.09 -19.37 -4.94
N ARG A 288 9.40 -18.72 -6.07
CA ARG A 288 8.97 -19.11 -7.42
C ARG A 288 7.44 -19.25 -7.52
N ALA A 289 6.70 -18.37 -6.84
CA ALA A 289 5.23 -18.35 -6.81
C ALA A 289 4.63 -17.75 -8.09
N TRP A 290 5.03 -18.28 -9.26
CA TRP A 290 4.75 -17.70 -10.58
C TRP A 290 3.28 -17.47 -10.88
N LYS A 291 2.39 -18.33 -10.36
CA LYS A 291 0.94 -18.16 -10.53
C LYS A 291 0.39 -16.95 -9.77
N VAL A 292 0.91 -16.68 -8.58
CA VAL A 292 0.56 -15.49 -7.80
C VAL A 292 1.14 -14.25 -8.47
N LEU A 293 2.41 -14.30 -8.86
CA LEU A 293 3.07 -13.22 -9.60
C LEU A 293 2.36 -12.91 -10.93
N GLY A 294 1.93 -13.94 -11.66
CA GLY A 294 1.18 -13.78 -12.90
C GLY A 294 -0.17 -13.09 -12.68
N GLY A 295 -0.91 -13.46 -11.62
CA GLY A 295 -2.16 -12.78 -11.27
C GLY A 295 -1.92 -11.32 -10.87
N TRP A 296 -0.86 -11.05 -10.12
CA TRP A 296 -0.51 -9.70 -9.70
C TRP A 296 -0.08 -8.81 -10.87
N ALA A 297 0.74 -9.36 -11.77
CA ALA A 297 1.12 -8.71 -13.02
C ALA A 297 -0.08 -8.45 -13.92
N ALA A 298 -1.01 -9.40 -14.04
CA ALA A 298 -2.23 -9.23 -14.83
C ALA A 298 -3.10 -8.08 -14.28
N ALA A 299 -3.26 -7.98 -12.96
CA ALA A 299 -3.96 -6.85 -12.35
C ALA A 299 -3.24 -5.51 -12.63
N GLY A 300 -1.91 -5.49 -12.49
CA GLY A 300 -1.11 -4.29 -12.81
C GLY A 300 -1.23 -3.87 -14.27
N LEU A 301 -1.18 -4.82 -15.21
CA LEU A 301 -1.37 -4.56 -16.64
C LEU A 301 -2.77 -4.03 -16.94
N LEU A 302 -3.81 -4.56 -16.29
CA LEU A 302 -5.18 -4.05 -16.46
C LEU A 302 -5.31 -2.61 -15.96
N LEU A 303 -4.78 -2.31 -14.77
CA LEU A 303 -4.80 -0.95 -14.20
C LEU A 303 -3.98 0.03 -15.05
N LEU A 304 -2.81 -0.41 -15.54
CA LEU A 304 -1.98 0.35 -16.47
C LEU A 304 -2.72 0.62 -17.78
N ALA A 305 -3.29 -0.41 -18.41
CA ALA A 305 -4.02 -0.26 -19.67
C ALA A 305 -5.21 0.69 -19.54
N ALA A 306 -5.99 0.57 -18.46
CA ALA A 306 -7.14 1.42 -18.21
C ALA A 306 -6.77 2.91 -18.10
N THR A 307 -5.62 3.22 -17.51
CA THR A 307 -5.16 4.61 -17.28
C THR A 307 -4.34 5.15 -18.44
N SER A 308 -3.53 4.33 -19.11
CA SER A 308 -2.79 4.72 -20.30
C SER A 308 -3.69 5.03 -21.49
N ALA A 309 -4.92 4.51 -21.51
CA ALA A 309 -5.94 4.92 -22.49
C ALA A 309 -6.35 6.39 -22.35
N LEU A 310 -6.24 6.97 -21.14
CA LEU A 310 -6.56 8.36 -20.85
C LEU A 310 -5.34 9.28 -20.98
N ASN A 311 -4.18 8.82 -20.50
CA ASN A 311 -2.90 9.52 -20.63
C ASN A 311 -1.75 8.52 -20.82
N PRO A 312 -1.22 8.31 -22.03
CA PRO A 312 -0.13 7.34 -22.27
C PRO A 312 1.17 7.62 -21.51
N HIS A 313 1.41 8.86 -21.08
CA HIS A 313 2.65 9.31 -20.42
C HIS A 313 2.57 9.30 -18.89
N TRP A 314 1.41 8.97 -18.31
CA TRP A 314 1.13 9.11 -16.88
C TRP A 314 2.19 8.47 -15.96
N VAL A 315 2.78 7.34 -16.36
CA VAL A 315 3.80 6.65 -15.56
C VAL A 315 5.07 7.48 -15.44
N LEU A 316 5.49 8.15 -16.52
CA LEU A 316 6.68 8.99 -16.52
C LEU A 316 6.45 10.24 -15.69
N ASP A 317 5.28 10.86 -15.84
CA ASP A 317 4.89 12.04 -15.08
C ASP A 317 4.80 11.73 -13.58
N TRP A 318 4.15 10.61 -13.23
CA TRP A 318 4.04 10.11 -11.87
C TRP A 318 5.40 9.84 -11.23
N LEU A 319 6.32 9.18 -11.95
CA LEU A 319 7.68 8.93 -11.47
C LEU A 319 8.49 10.23 -11.32
N GLY A 320 8.27 11.21 -12.20
CA GLY A 320 8.88 12.54 -12.10
C GLY A 320 8.43 13.26 -10.82
N GLN A 321 7.13 13.26 -10.54
CA GLN A 321 6.58 13.89 -9.36
C GLN A 321 6.94 13.15 -8.06
N SER A 322 6.93 11.82 -8.06
CA SER A 322 7.29 11.02 -6.87
C SER A 322 8.74 11.23 -6.41
N ARG A 323 9.64 11.69 -7.30
CA ARG A 323 11.03 12.00 -6.95
C ARG A 323 11.19 13.37 -6.29
N SER A 324 10.29 14.32 -6.54
CA SER A 324 10.39 15.68 -6.00
C SER A 324 9.83 15.83 -4.59
N THR A 325 9.22 14.76 -4.07
CA THR A 325 8.56 14.73 -2.75
C THR A 325 9.45 14.22 -1.62
N VAL A 326 10.66 13.74 -1.91
CA VAL A 326 11.68 13.45 -0.88
C VAL A 326 12.20 14.76 -0.32
N GLN A 327 11.76 15.11 0.90
CA GLN A 327 12.15 16.36 1.55
C GLN A 327 12.49 16.15 3.02
N THR A 328 13.47 16.93 3.50
CA THR A 328 13.82 17.04 4.91
C THR A 328 12.64 17.60 5.70
N GLY A 329 12.15 16.86 6.71
CA GLY A 329 11.05 17.29 7.59
C GLY A 329 9.73 16.52 7.43
N ALA A 330 9.65 15.56 6.49
CA ALA A 330 8.52 14.65 6.40
C ALA A 330 8.41 13.76 7.65
N ARG A 331 7.18 13.37 8.02
CA ARG A 331 6.91 12.47 9.17
C ARG A 331 7.00 10.99 8.77
N GLU A 332 7.97 10.66 7.93
CA GLU A 332 8.16 9.31 7.43
C GLU A 332 8.67 8.37 8.55
N ILE A 333 8.23 7.12 8.51
CA ILE A 333 8.47 6.11 9.56
C ILE A 333 9.38 4.96 9.11
N ASP A 334 9.95 5.05 7.90
CA ASP A 334 10.76 4.02 7.27
C ASP A 334 12.28 4.22 7.44
N LEU A 335 13.04 3.15 7.17
CA LEU A 335 14.49 3.18 7.23
C LEU A 335 15.12 4.00 6.10
N PRO A 336 14.68 3.87 4.82
CA PRO A 336 15.19 4.68 3.72
C PRO A 336 15.14 6.18 3.98
N HIS A 337 14.14 6.70 4.70
CA HIS A 337 14.04 8.12 5.05
C HIS A 337 15.28 8.66 5.78
N LEU A 338 16.03 7.83 6.51
CA LEU A 338 17.28 8.27 7.15
C LEU A 338 18.34 8.77 6.13
N ALA A 339 18.19 8.45 4.85
CA ALA A 339 19.01 8.98 3.78
C ALA A 339 18.94 10.51 3.67
N VAL A 340 17.82 11.15 4.06
CA VAL A 340 17.66 12.62 3.97
C VAL A 340 18.61 13.39 4.89
N PHE A 341 19.24 12.71 5.87
CA PHE A 341 20.26 13.31 6.73
C PHE A 341 21.66 13.31 6.10
N LEU A 342 21.82 12.72 4.91
CA LEU A 342 23.06 12.74 4.15
C LEU A 342 23.08 13.91 3.16
N PRO A 343 24.27 14.35 2.72
CA PRO A 343 24.40 15.37 1.68
C PRO A 343 23.65 14.96 0.40
N ASP A 344 23.03 15.92 -0.29
CA ASP A 344 22.18 15.71 -1.48
C ASP A 344 22.80 14.78 -2.53
N ALA A 345 24.11 14.91 -2.77
CA ALA A 345 24.86 14.08 -3.72
C ALA A 345 24.81 12.57 -3.42
N PHE A 346 24.55 12.18 -2.16
CA PHE A 346 24.51 10.79 -1.71
C PHE A 346 23.11 10.28 -1.38
N GLN A 347 22.11 11.15 -1.27
CA GLN A 347 20.76 10.78 -0.81
C GLN A 347 20.14 9.67 -1.65
N GLY A 348 20.19 9.79 -2.99
CA GLY A 348 19.62 8.78 -3.88
C GLY A 348 20.28 7.40 -3.75
N GLY A 349 21.61 7.36 -3.66
CA GLY A 349 22.36 6.13 -3.45
C GLY A 349 22.11 5.50 -2.08
N ALA A 350 22.06 6.31 -1.04
CA ALA A 350 21.77 5.87 0.32
C ALA A 350 20.33 5.35 0.47
N LEU A 351 19.35 6.03 -0.10
CA LEU A 351 17.94 5.60 -0.14
C LEU A 351 17.82 4.19 -0.74
N ALA A 352 18.44 3.98 -1.91
CA ALA A 352 18.43 2.69 -2.59
C ALA A 352 19.15 1.60 -1.77
N ALA A 353 20.31 1.91 -1.17
CA ALA A 353 21.06 0.97 -0.36
C ALA A 353 20.30 0.58 0.92
N LEU A 354 19.74 1.54 1.65
CA LEU A 354 18.95 1.30 2.87
C LEU A 354 17.68 0.49 2.55
N THR A 355 17.01 0.79 1.44
CA THR A 355 15.86 0.01 0.95
C THR A 355 16.26 -1.44 0.69
N ALA A 356 17.35 -1.68 -0.05
CA ALA A 356 17.84 -3.02 -0.37
C ALA A 356 18.25 -3.81 0.90
N ILE A 357 18.93 -3.16 1.85
CA ILE A 357 19.30 -3.74 3.14
C ILE A 357 18.05 -4.13 3.93
N ALA A 358 17.05 -3.25 4.01
CA ALA A 358 15.79 -3.52 4.69
C ALA A 358 15.05 -4.71 4.06
N ILE A 359 14.92 -4.74 2.72
CA ILE A 359 14.32 -5.87 2.00
C ILE A 359 15.05 -7.18 2.32
N ALA A 360 16.39 -7.18 2.24
CA ALA A 360 17.20 -8.36 2.52
C ALA A 360 17.02 -8.85 3.97
N ALA A 361 17.03 -7.94 4.95
CA ALA A 361 16.80 -8.26 6.35
C ALA A 361 15.40 -8.86 6.60
N VAL A 362 14.36 -8.26 6.00
CA VAL A 362 12.98 -8.74 6.10
C VAL A 362 12.83 -10.13 5.49
N ILE A 363 13.41 -10.37 4.30
CA ILE A 363 13.39 -11.69 3.65
C ILE A 363 14.15 -12.71 4.51
N ALA A 364 15.31 -12.35 5.06
CA ALA A 364 16.07 -13.25 5.93
C ALA A 364 15.28 -13.64 7.18
N LEU A 365 14.60 -12.67 7.84
CA LEU A 365 13.74 -12.95 8.99
C LEU A 365 12.53 -13.83 8.61
N ALA A 366 11.87 -13.53 7.49
CA ALA A 366 10.75 -14.33 7.00
C ALA A 366 11.19 -15.76 6.65
N TRP A 367 12.37 -15.93 6.05
CA TRP A 367 12.95 -17.23 5.69
C TRP A 367 13.21 -18.10 6.92
N ARG A 368 13.63 -17.51 8.04
CA ARG A 368 13.77 -18.23 9.33
C ARG A 368 12.45 -18.78 9.86
N ARG A 369 11.32 -18.24 9.40
CA ARG A 369 9.97 -18.67 9.76
C ARG A 369 9.22 -19.29 8.59
N ARG A 370 9.92 -19.78 7.55
CA ARG A 370 9.31 -20.39 6.36
C ARG A 370 8.37 -21.56 6.67
N ASP A 371 8.59 -22.25 7.79
CA ASP A 371 7.75 -23.36 8.24
C ASP A 371 6.42 -22.89 8.87
N SER A 372 6.30 -21.59 9.16
CA SER A 372 5.08 -20.96 9.68
C SER A 372 4.63 -19.84 8.75
N PHE A 373 3.70 -20.17 7.84
CA PHE A 373 3.13 -19.21 6.89
C PHE A 373 2.67 -17.91 7.56
N ARG A 374 1.99 -18.00 8.72
CA ARG A 374 1.49 -16.84 9.46
C ARG A 374 2.61 -15.91 9.93
N ALA A 375 3.66 -16.46 10.51
CA ALA A 375 4.79 -15.67 10.99
C ALA A 375 5.59 -15.06 9.82
N ALA A 376 5.87 -15.84 8.77
CA ALA A 376 6.54 -15.33 7.58
C ALA A 376 5.73 -14.22 6.89
N ALA A 377 4.43 -14.41 6.71
CA ALA A 377 3.54 -13.40 6.12
C ALA A 377 3.49 -12.12 6.97
N ALA A 378 3.38 -12.25 8.30
CA ALA A 378 3.41 -11.10 9.20
C ALA A 378 4.72 -10.30 9.09
N ILE A 379 5.87 -11.00 9.03
CA ILE A 379 7.18 -10.35 8.84
C ILE A 379 7.25 -9.63 7.49
N LEU A 380 6.78 -10.24 6.41
CA LEU A 380 6.80 -9.63 5.07
C LEU A 380 5.89 -8.40 4.99
N VAL A 381 4.71 -8.44 5.61
CA VAL A 381 3.75 -7.32 5.61
C VAL A 381 4.24 -6.17 6.48
N ALA A 382 4.65 -6.45 7.73
CA ALA A 382 5.18 -5.40 8.62
C ALA A 382 6.52 -4.86 8.10
N GLY A 383 7.43 -5.74 7.70
CA GLY A 383 8.74 -5.37 7.15
C GLY A 383 8.66 -4.60 5.82
N GLY A 384 7.57 -4.76 5.08
CA GLY A 384 7.22 -3.91 3.93
C GLY A 384 7.31 -2.42 4.22
N ILE A 385 6.82 -2.01 5.39
CA ILE A 385 6.80 -0.60 5.81
C ILE A 385 8.21 -0.08 6.13
N VAL A 386 9.03 -0.88 6.81
CA VAL A 386 10.44 -0.49 7.12
C VAL A 386 11.25 -0.32 5.84
N ALA A 387 10.96 -1.14 4.83
CA ALA A 387 11.65 -1.12 3.56
C ALA A 387 11.11 -0.09 2.57
N ALA A 388 9.89 0.39 2.75
CA ALA A 388 9.22 1.26 1.80
C ALA A 388 9.71 2.71 1.96
N PRO A 389 10.27 3.35 0.93
CA PRO A 389 10.46 4.79 0.96
C PRO A 389 9.09 5.49 1.09
N HIS A 390 9.02 6.55 1.89
CA HIS A 390 7.81 7.32 2.14
C HIS A 390 6.71 6.57 2.90
N ALA A 391 7.08 5.73 3.87
CA ALA A 391 6.08 5.15 4.75
C ALA A 391 5.57 6.20 5.73
N LEU A 392 4.25 6.35 5.86
CA LEU A 392 3.61 7.30 6.76
C LEU A 392 3.08 6.62 8.04
N PRO A 393 2.79 7.37 9.11
CA PRO A 393 2.20 6.80 10.33
C PRO A 393 0.89 6.03 10.10
N THR A 394 0.13 6.38 9.06
CA THR A 394 -1.09 5.68 8.63
C THR A 394 -0.80 4.26 8.13
N ASP A 395 0.38 4.04 7.54
CA ASP A 395 0.78 2.73 7.00
C ASP A 395 1.01 1.70 8.11
N LEU A 396 1.13 2.13 9.39
CA LEU A 396 1.17 1.22 10.54
C LEU A 396 -0.08 0.35 10.66
N VAL A 397 -1.17 0.68 9.95
CA VAL A 397 -2.33 -0.22 9.82
C VAL A 397 -1.94 -1.56 9.17
N LEU A 398 -0.90 -1.61 8.35
CA LEU A 398 -0.34 -2.86 7.82
C LEU A 398 0.42 -3.64 8.90
N VAL A 399 1.03 -2.99 9.90
CA VAL A 399 1.56 -3.69 11.09
C VAL A 399 0.41 -4.29 11.89
N ALA A 400 -0.70 -3.56 12.04
CA ALA A 400 -1.90 -4.08 12.69
C ALA A 400 -2.45 -5.32 11.95
N LEU A 401 -2.49 -5.28 10.61
CA LEU A 401 -2.79 -6.46 9.79
C LEU A 401 -1.80 -7.60 10.03
N ALA A 402 -0.49 -7.32 10.07
CA ALA A 402 0.54 -8.33 10.33
C ALA A 402 0.36 -9.00 11.70
N LEU A 403 0.05 -8.24 12.75
CA LEU A 403 -0.27 -8.77 14.08
C LEU A 403 -1.54 -9.66 14.06
N CYS A 404 -2.57 -9.23 13.32
CA CYS A 404 -3.76 -10.06 13.09
C CYS A 404 -3.38 -11.38 12.41
N VAL A 405 -2.64 -11.34 11.30
CA VAL A 405 -2.20 -12.54 10.54
C VAL A 405 -1.35 -13.47 11.40
N TRP A 406 -0.41 -12.92 12.17
CA TRP A 406 0.43 -13.68 13.09
C TRP A 406 -0.42 -14.45 14.11
N GLY A 407 -1.43 -13.79 14.70
CA GLY A 407 -2.41 -14.42 15.60
C GLY A 407 -1.89 -14.77 16.99
N GLU A 408 -0.66 -14.39 17.33
CA GLU A 408 -0.03 -14.59 18.65
C GLU A 408 0.29 -13.27 19.36
N ALA A 409 -0.15 -12.13 18.79
CA ALA A 409 0.03 -10.81 19.38
C ALA A 409 -0.68 -10.71 20.73
N ARG A 410 0.00 -10.17 21.73
CA ARG A 410 -0.57 -9.88 23.05
C ARG A 410 -1.02 -8.41 23.11
N TRP A 411 -1.68 -8.04 24.20
CA TRP A 411 -2.28 -6.72 24.36
C TRP A 411 -1.25 -5.57 24.29
N TYR A 412 -0.01 -5.80 24.76
CA TYR A 412 1.02 -4.78 24.76
C TYR A 412 1.63 -4.56 23.36
N GLU A 413 1.59 -5.54 22.45
CA GLU A 413 1.92 -5.30 21.04
C GLU A 413 0.92 -4.32 20.40
N TRP A 414 -0.39 -4.49 20.67
CA TRP A 414 -1.43 -3.57 20.19
C TRP A 414 -1.30 -2.16 20.79
N LEU A 415 -0.99 -2.08 22.08
CA LEU A 415 -0.71 -0.80 22.74
C LEU A 415 0.56 -0.16 22.17
N GLY A 416 1.62 -0.93 22.00
CA GLY A 416 2.92 -0.46 21.49
C GLY A 416 2.79 0.16 20.11
N ILE A 417 2.11 -0.50 19.16
CA ILE A 417 1.87 0.08 17.83
C ILE A 417 1.01 1.35 17.89
N SER A 418 0.05 1.42 18.83
CA SER A 418 -0.84 2.57 18.97
C SER A 418 -0.12 3.78 19.53
N VAL A 419 0.73 3.57 20.55
CA VAL A 419 1.61 4.62 21.11
C VAL A 419 2.61 5.07 20.07
N ALA A 420 3.24 4.15 19.33
CA ALA A 420 4.18 4.48 18.28
C ALA A 420 3.54 5.33 17.17
N ALA A 421 2.34 4.96 16.73
CA ALA A 421 1.59 5.73 15.74
C ALA A 421 1.24 7.14 16.23
N LEU A 422 0.82 7.26 17.49
CA LEU A 422 0.52 8.56 18.10
C LEU A 422 1.78 9.45 18.18
N VAL A 423 2.89 8.89 18.65
CA VAL A 423 4.18 9.61 18.71
C VAL A 423 4.61 10.03 17.32
N ALA A 424 4.59 9.13 16.33
CA ALA A 424 4.96 9.43 14.96
C ALA A 424 4.05 10.50 14.32
N ALA A 425 2.76 10.52 14.65
CA ALA A 425 1.83 11.53 14.15
C ALA A 425 2.03 12.91 14.79
N LEU A 426 2.48 12.98 16.06
CA LEU A 426 2.54 14.23 16.83
C LEU A 426 3.93 14.85 16.93
N THR A 427 4.98 14.14 16.54
CA THR A 427 6.36 14.61 16.69
C THR A 427 6.98 15.05 15.35
N PRO A 428 7.92 16.01 15.36
CA PRO A 428 8.68 16.38 14.16
C PRO A 428 9.77 15.34 13.84
N ALA A 429 10.23 15.34 12.59
CA ALA A 429 11.43 14.59 12.20
C ALA A 429 12.63 14.93 13.10
N PRO A 430 13.51 13.97 13.45
CA PRO A 430 13.57 12.58 12.97
C PRO A 430 12.77 11.56 13.80
N ILE A 431 12.02 11.99 14.82
CA ILE A 431 11.41 11.09 15.81
C ILE A 431 10.49 10.02 15.18
N PRO A 432 9.61 10.35 14.21
CA PRO A 432 8.76 9.36 13.54
C PRO A 432 9.54 8.20 12.91
N ALA A 433 10.65 8.48 12.21
CA ALA A 433 11.49 7.46 11.57
C ALA A 433 12.09 6.51 12.61
N VAL A 434 12.65 7.04 13.69
CA VAL A 434 13.25 6.24 14.77
C VAL A 434 12.19 5.36 15.44
N VAL A 435 11.05 5.95 15.82
CA VAL A 435 9.97 5.23 16.49
C VAL A 435 9.36 4.15 15.59
N GLY A 436 9.16 4.47 14.31
CA GLY A 436 8.66 3.55 13.29
C GLY A 436 9.54 2.34 13.12
N VAL A 437 10.83 2.56 12.77
CA VAL A 437 11.81 1.48 12.56
C VAL A 437 11.95 0.59 13.79
N LEU A 438 12.04 1.18 14.99
CA LEU A 438 12.15 0.41 16.23
C LEU A 438 10.89 -0.43 16.51
N THR A 439 9.70 0.15 16.35
CA THR A 439 8.44 -0.53 16.63
C THR A 439 8.21 -1.68 15.64
N ILE A 440 8.40 -1.43 14.34
CA ILE A 440 8.20 -2.43 13.30
C ILE A 440 9.28 -3.51 13.40
N GLY A 441 10.53 -3.13 13.62
CA GLY A 441 11.64 -4.05 13.86
C GLY A 441 11.35 -4.97 15.05
N TRP A 442 10.87 -4.41 16.17
CA TRP A 442 10.45 -5.19 17.33
C TRP A 442 9.35 -6.20 17.01
N VAL A 443 8.30 -5.81 16.27
CA VAL A 443 7.24 -6.74 15.82
C VAL A 443 7.80 -7.85 14.93
N CYS A 444 8.66 -7.52 13.96
CA CYS A 444 9.30 -8.49 13.08
C CYS A 444 10.19 -9.48 13.85
N LEU A 445 10.99 -9.00 14.81
CA LEU A 445 11.86 -9.84 15.64
C LEU A 445 11.04 -10.75 16.59
N ARG A 446 9.93 -10.25 17.13
CA ARG A 446 8.97 -11.04 17.92
C ARG A 446 8.33 -12.15 17.07
N ALA A 447 7.83 -11.83 15.88
CA ALA A 447 7.25 -12.80 14.94
C ALA A 447 8.29 -13.82 14.45
N ALA A 448 9.56 -13.41 14.34
CA ALA A 448 10.70 -14.27 14.05
C ALA A 448 11.10 -15.20 15.21
N GLY A 449 10.53 -15.01 16.41
CA GLY A 449 10.88 -15.78 17.61
C GLY A 449 12.24 -15.43 18.21
N LEU A 450 12.83 -14.29 17.83
CA LEU A 450 14.12 -13.82 18.34
C LEU A 450 13.99 -13.05 19.65
N LEU A 451 12.82 -12.46 19.87
CA LEU A 451 12.44 -11.85 21.13
C LEU A 451 11.38 -12.72 21.77
N THR A 452 11.78 -13.59 22.69
CA THR A 452 10.84 -14.35 23.50
C THR A 452 10.51 -13.55 24.75
N SER A 453 9.25 -13.13 24.89
CA SER A 453 8.76 -12.74 26.22
C SER A 453 8.79 -13.99 27.10
N PRO A 454 9.24 -13.91 28.36
CA PRO A 454 9.13 -15.02 29.29
C PRO A 454 7.71 -15.57 29.22
N SER A 455 7.58 -16.87 28.95
CA SER A 455 6.29 -17.53 29.15
C SER A 455 5.89 -17.25 30.59
N PRO A 456 4.67 -16.76 30.86
CA PRO A 456 4.21 -16.67 32.24
C PRO A 456 4.45 -18.03 32.86
N GLY A 457 5.29 -18.07 33.90
CA GLY A 457 5.65 -19.31 34.56
C GLY A 457 4.38 -20.09 34.94
N PRO A 458 4.46 -21.42 35.07
CA PRO A 458 3.31 -22.21 35.47
C PRO A 458 2.67 -21.56 36.70
N VAL A 459 1.40 -21.16 36.56
CA VAL A 459 0.64 -20.57 37.67
C VAL A 459 0.74 -21.54 38.84
N PRO A 460 1.27 -21.11 40.01
CA PRO A 460 1.44 -21.98 41.15
C PRO A 460 0.15 -22.75 41.42
N ALA A 461 0.26 -24.05 41.64
CA ALA A 461 -0.90 -24.92 41.88
C ALA A 461 -1.75 -24.46 43.07
N SER A 462 -1.20 -23.62 43.96
CA SER A 462 -1.89 -23.02 45.10
C SER A 462 -2.90 -21.92 44.76
N ALA A 463 -2.99 -21.47 43.51
CA ALA A 463 -3.91 -20.40 43.09
C ALA A 463 -5.18 -20.92 42.37
N ARG A 464 -5.54 -22.20 42.52
CA ARG A 464 -6.75 -22.81 41.93
C ARG A 464 -7.80 -23.19 42.96
#